data_AF-A0A7S1S3K9-F1
#
_entry.id   AF-A0A7S1S3K9-F1
#
_cell.length_a   1.000
_cell.length_b   1.000
_cell.length_c   1.000
_cell.angle_alpha   90.00
_cell.angle_beta   90.00
_cell.angle_gamma   90.00
#
_symmetry.space_group_name_H-M   'P 1'
#
loop_
_entity.id
_entity.type
_entity.pdbx_description
1 polymer ?
#
loop_
_entity_poly.entity_id
_entity_poly.type
_entity_poly.pdbx_seq_one_letter_code
_entity_poly.pdbx_strand_id
1 'polypeptide(L)'
;EVLLIQQQYRQTRALDHTSGARADAKNCYDAVPPEVCFGAVMWAKKVGVGLHPEWYQGLTESSDFWEFQAFLHRTGHSACGMPCQAAPNPKECDTPTSGQCHGAVLLALEMVKLEPH
;
A
#
# COMPACT_ATOMS: atom_id res chain seq x y z
N GLU A 1 -17.56 42.30 -17.22
CA GLU A 1 -18.10 41.48 -16.10
C GLU A 1 -18.00 39.97 -16.35
N VAL A 2 -18.45 39.45 -17.50
CA VAL A 2 -18.31 38.01 -17.87
C VAL A 2 -16.86 37.50 -17.83
N LEU A 3 -15.88 38.32 -18.23
CA LEU A 3 -14.46 37.96 -18.19
C LEU A 3 -13.91 37.78 -16.76
N LEU A 4 -14.44 38.52 -15.79
CA LEU A 4 -14.03 38.40 -14.38
C LEU A 4 -14.59 37.12 -13.76
N ILE A 5 -15.81 36.73 -14.12
CA ILE A 5 -16.43 35.46 -13.70
C ILE A 5 -15.67 34.26 -14.29
N GLN A 6 -15.24 34.34 -15.55
CA GLN A 6 -14.40 33.29 -16.16
C GLN A 6 -13.00 33.22 -15.55
N GLN A 7 -12.43 34.36 -15.11
CA GLN A 7 -11.14 34.39 -14.44
C GLN A 7 -11.24 33.84 -13.01
N GLN A 8 -12.33 34.16 -12.30
CA GLN A 8 -12.68 33.57 -11.01
C GLN A 8 -12.88 32.04 -11.13
N TYR A 9 -13.60 31.57 -12.15
CA TYR A 9 -13.82 30.14 -12.42
C TYR A 9 -12.52 29.40 -12.78
N ARG A 10 -11.59 30.05 -13.51
CA ARG A 10 -10.25 29.50 -13.78
C ARG A 10 -9.41 29.37 -12.51
N GLN A 11 -9.55 30.30 -11.56
CA GLN A 11 -8.87 30.23 -10.27
C GLN A 11 -9.46 29.16 -9.34
N THR A 12 -10.77 28.92 -9.38
CA THR A 12 -11.41 27.87 -8.56
C THR A 12 -11.23 26.45 -9.12
N ARG A 13 -10.91 26.28 -10.41
CA ARG A 13 -10.62 24.96 -11.00
C ARG A 13 -9.20 24.44 -10.73
N ALA A 14 -8.35 25.24 -10.09
CA ALA A 14 -6.97 24.87 -9.75
C ALA A 14 -6.85 24.04 -8.44
N LEU A 15 -7.97 23.62 -7.84
CA LEU A 15 -7.99 22.77 -6.64
C LEU A 15 -8.45 21.31 -6.89
N ASP A 16 -8.56 20.87 -8.14
CA ASP A 16 -9.03 19.50 -8.44
C ASP A 16 -8.15 18.72 -9.42
N HIS A 17 -6.92 19.19 -9.67
CA HIS A 17 -5.97 18.53 -10.59
C HIS A 17 -4.54 18.50 -10.05
N THR A 18 -4.39 18.23 -8.74
CA THR A 18 -3.10 17.84 -8.16
C THR A 18 -3.25 16.58 -7.29
N SER A 19 -2.63 15.51 -7.76
CA SER A 19 -2.22 14.29 -7.04
C SER A 19 -3.03 13.01 -7.27
N GLY A 20 -3.18 12.64 -8.54
CA GLY A 20 -2.91 11.25 -8.90
C GLY A 20 -1.41 10.98 -8.79
N ALA A 21 -1.03 9.96 -8.00
CA ALA A 21 0.31 9.36 -7.90
C ALA A 21 1.38 10.05 -7.00
N ARG A 22 1.03 10.32 -5.74
CA ARG A 22 1.85 9.99 -4.56
C ARG A 22 1.03 10.26 -3.29
N ALA A 23 0.09 9.35 -2.98
CA ALA A 23 -0.55 9.38 -1.68
C ALA A 23 0.50 8.97 -0.64
N ASP A 24 0.68 9.86 0.31
CA ASP A 24 1.68 9.85 1.35
C ASP A 24 1.65 8.54 2.15
N ALA A 25 2.82 7.92 2.33
CA ALA A 25 3.02 6.90 3.36
C ALA A 25 2.77 7.42 4.81
N LYS A 26 2.27 8.65 4.96
CA LYS A 26 1.89 9.30 6.22
C LYS A 26 0.39 9.40 6.43
N ASN A 27 -0.45 9.19 5.40
CA ASN A 27 -1.90 9.31 5.51
C ASN A 27 -2.59 8.07 4.93
N CYS A 28 -2.55 7.00 5.70
CA CYS A 28 -3.21 5.75 5.38
C CYS A 28 -4.61 5.67 6.00
N TYR A 29 -5.43 4.76 5.50
CA TYR A 29 -6.75 4.48 6.04
C TYR A 29 -7.15 3.04 5.73
N ASP A 30 -7.47 2.25 6.76
CA ASP A 30 -8.03 0.91 6.56
C ASP A 30 -9.55 1.02 6.39
N ALA A 31 -10.07 0.41 5.33
CA ALA A 31 -11.49 0.46 5.03
C ALA A 31 -12.29 -0.28 6.10
N VAL A 32 -13.42 0.29 6.51
CA VAL A 32 -14.30 -0.29 7.53
C VAL A 32 -15.74 -0.42 7.02
N PRO A 33 -16.56 -1.36 7.54
CA PRO A 33 -17.97 -1.39 7.20
C PRO A 33 -18.68 -0.11 7.68
N PRO A 34 -19.69 0.41 6.96
CA PRO A 34 -20.31 -0.15 5.74
C PRO A 34 -19.76 0.45 4.43
N GLU A 35 -18.49 0.84 4.39
CA GLU A 35 -17.94 1.57 3.24
C GLU A 35 -17.93 0.76 1.94
N VAL A 36 -18.00 1.49 0.83
CA VAL A 36 -17.90 0.92 -0.53
C VAL A 36 -16.57 0.18 -0.70
N CYS A 37 -15.46 0.76 -0.23
CA CYS A 37 -14.17 0.09 -0.29
C CYS A 37 -14.17 -1.22 0.51
N PHE A 38 -14.68 -1.21 1.75
CA PHE A 38 -14.76 -2.43 2.56
C PHE A 38 -15.56 -3.54 1.86
N GLY A 39 -16.73 -3.20 1.31
CA GLY A 39 -17.55 -4.14 0.55
C GLY A 39 -16.82 -4.71 -0.67
N ALA A 40 -16.12 -3.86 -1.42
CA ALA A 40 -15.35 -4.26 -2.59
C ALA A 40 -14.17 -5.18 -2.23
N VAL A 41 -13.43 -4.87 -1.18
CA VAL A 41 -12.33 -5.72 -0.68
C VAL A 41 -12.88 -7.09 -0.27
N MET A 42 -13.98 -7.13 0.48
CA MET A 42 -14.60 -8.38 0.90
C MET A 42 -15.10 -9.22 -0.27
N TRP A 43 -15.69 -8.58 -1.29
CA TRP A 43 -16.13 -9.28 -2.49
C TRP A 43 -14.94 -9.82 -3.29
N ALA A 44 -13.90 -9.01 -3.51
CA ALA A 44 -12.69 -9.41 -4.21
C ALA A 44 -12.02 -10.61 -3.53
N LYS A 45 -11.88 -10.57 -2.19
CA LYS A 45 -11.27 -11.65 -1.40
C LYS A 45 -12.09 -12.93 -1.38
N LYS A 46 -13.43 -12.84 -1.23
CA LYS A 46 -14.30 -14.02 -1.05
C LYS A 46 -14.78 -14.66 -2.35
N VAL A 47 -14.87 -13.87 -3.41
CA VAL A 47 -15.55 -14.27 -4.65
C VAL A 47 -14.71 -13.91 -5.86
N GLY A 48 -14.28 -12.65 -5.96
CA GLY A 48 -13.60 -12.13 -7.14
C GLY A 48 -12.34 -12.92 -7.52
N VAL A 49 -11.44 -13.16 -6.57
CA VAL A 49 -10.17 -13.86 -6.81
C VAL A 49 -10.35 -15.32 -7.24
N GLY A 50 -11.39 -16.00 -6.74
CA GLY A 50 -11.69 -17.37 -7.14
C GLY A 50 -12.36 -17.46 -8.51
N LEU A 51 -13.18 -16.47 -8.89
CA LEU A 51 -13.84 -16.44 -10.20
C LEU A 51 -12.93 -15.93 -11.32
N HIS A 52 -12.10 -14.92 -11.04
CA HIS A 52 -11.27 -14.22 -12.01
C HIS A 52 -9.85 -13.97 -11.45
N PRO A 53 -9.05 -15.01 -11.20
CA PRO A 53 -7.69 -14.85 -10.68
C PRO A 53 -6.81 -13.97 -11.58
N GLU A 54 -7.10 -13.91 -12.88
CA GLU A 54 -6.41 -13.05 -13.85
C GLU A 54 -6.59 -11.55 -13.58
N TRP A 55 -7.69 -11.16 -12.91
CA TRP A 55 -7.91 -9.75 -12.53
C TRP A 55 -7.10 -9.34 -11.31
N TYR A 56 -6.65 -10.31 -10.50
CA TYR A 56 -6.01 -10.09 -9.22
C TYR A 56 -4.59 -10.66 -9.22
N GLN A 57 -3.80 -10.33 -10.25
CA GLN A 57 -2.45 -10.85 -10.40
C GLN A 57 -1.59 -10.62 -9.14
N GLY A 58 -1.10 -11.72 -8.56
CA GLY A 58 -0.30 -11.71 -7.33
C GLY A 58 -1.10 -11.80 -6.04
N LEU A 59 -2.44 -11.80 -6.09
CA LEU A 59 -3.30 -12.10 -4.96
C LEU A 59 -3.90 -13.49 -5.09
N THR A 60 -4.16 -14.11 -3.94
CA THR A 60 -4.83 -15.41 -3.83
C THR A 60 -5.96 -15.31 -2.80
N GLU A 61 -6.75 -16.38 -2.66
CA GLU A 61 -7.78 -16.47 -1.60
C GLU A 61 -7.19 -16.31 -0.19
N SER A 62 -5.91 -16.69 -0.01
CA SER A 62 -5.19 -16.56 1.25
C SER A 62 -4.62 -15.16 1.51
N SER A 63 -4.56 -14.29 0.50
CA SER A 63 -4.07 -12.91 0.66
C SER A 63 -4.89 -12.12 1.67
N ASP A 64 -4.25 -11.25 2.44
CA ASP A 64 -4.88 -10.48 3.50
C ASP A 64 -5.80 -9.37 2.98
N PHE A 65 -6.70 -8.90 3.84
CA PHE A 65 -7.62 -7.80 3.50
C PHE A 65 -6.89 -6.55 2.99
N TRP A 66 -5.78 -6.17 3.64
CA TRP A 66 -4.99 -4.99 3.27
C TRP A 66 -4.32 -5.16 1.90
N GLU A 67 -3.95 -6.39 1.49
CA GLU A 67 -3.38 -6.64 0.17
C GLU A 67 -4.41 -6.39 -0.94
N PHE A 68 -5.65 -6.85 -0.72
CA PHE A 68 -6.78 -6.55 -1.61
C PHE A 68 -7.11 -5.06 -1.60
N GLN A 69 -7.09 -4.39 -0.45
CA GLN A 69 -7.30 -2.95 -0.38
C GLN A 69 -6.20 -2.17 -1.12
N ALA A 70 -4.93 -2.56 -0.96
CA ALA A 70 -3.80 -1.97 -1.66
C ALA A 70 -3.91 -2.19 -3.18
N PHE A 71 -4.39 -3.36 -3.61
CA PHE A 71 -4.65 -3.66 -5.01
C PHE A 71 -5.74 -2.75 -5.59
N LEU A 72 -6.89 -2.63 -4.91
CA LEU A 72 -7.98 -1.77 -5.35
C LEU A 72 -7.58 -0.29 -5.34
N HIS A 73 -6.82 0.15 -4.33
CA HIS A 73 -6.24 1.50 -4.29
C HIS A 73 -5.34 1.76 -5.51
N ARG A 74 -4.37 0.86 -5.77
CA ARG A 74 -3.42 1.00 -6.88
C ARG A 74 -4.09 0.96 -8.25
N THR A 75 -5.15 0.17 -8.39
CA THR A 75 -5.90 0.06 -9.66
C THR A 75 -7.02 1.08 -9.79
N GLY A 76 -7.24 1.94 -8.79
CA GLY A 76 -8.22 3.02 -8.83
C GLY A 76 -9.68 2.54 -8.67
N HIS A 77 -9.91 1.37 -8.10
CA HIS A 77 -11.24 0.80 -7.92
C HIS A 77 -11.85 1.12 -6.55
N SER A 78 -13.17 1.32 -6.52
CA SER A 78 -14.00 1.40 -5.31
C SER A 78 -13.59 2.46 -4.29
N ALA A 79 -12.91 3.52 -4.74
CA ALA A 79 -12.44 4.65 -3.93
C ALA A 79 -11.64 4.22 -2.68
N CYS A 80 -10.89 3.11 -2.78
CA CYS A 80 -10.08 2.64 -1.68
C CYS A 80 -8.88 3.56 -1.41
N GLY A 81 -8.66 3.89 -0.13
CA GLY A 81 -7.44 4.55 0.34
C GLY A 81 -6.27 3.58 0.48
N MET A 82 -5.06 4.11 0.63
CA MET A 82 -3.86 3.31 0.94
C MET A 82 -4.03 2.67 2.32
N PRO A 83 -3.95 1.34 2.46
CA PRO A 83 -4.10 0.69 3.76
C PRO A 83 -2.93 1.01 4.69
N CYS A 84 -3.18 1.05 6.00
CA CYS A 84 -2.20 1.43 7.00
C CYS A 84 -1.11 0.38 7.20
N GLN A 85 -1.44 -0.89 7.01
CA GLN A 85 -0.49 -2.00 7.08
C GLN A 85 0.39 -2.17 5.84
N ALA A 86 0.11 -1.44 4.74
CA ALA A 86 1.03 -1.41 3.59
C ALA A 86 2.20 -0.43 3.77
N ALA A 87 2.24 0.33 4.87
CA ALA A 87 3.47 1.01 5.24
C ALA A 87 4.51 -0.08 5.56
N PRO A 88 5.70 -0.07 4.94
CA PRO A 88 6.73 -1.02 5.31
C PRO A 88 7.02 -0.81 6.79
N ASN A 89 6.58 -1.75 7.62
CA ASN A 89 7.15 -1.93 8.93
C ASN A 89 8.64 -2.23 8.64
N PRO A 90 9.62 -1.42 9.07
CA PRO A 90 11.04 -1.74 8.88
C PRO A 90 11.48 -2.91 9.79
N LYS A 91 10.58 -3.84 10.07
CA LYS A 91 10.72 -4.91 11.05
C LYS A 91 10.07 -6.17 10.53
N GLU A 92 10.50 -6.57 9.34
CA GLU A 92 10.61 -7.98 9.02
C GLU A 92 11.89 -8.20 8.19
N CYS A 93 12.83 -8.91 8.80
CA CYS A 93 14.02 -9.40 8.14
C CYS A 93 13.63 -10.64 7.33
N ASP A 94 13.14 -10.46 6.10
CA ASP A 94 12.61 -11.60 5.34
C ASP A 94 13.67 -12.47 4.65
N THR A 95 14.95 -12.10 4.64
CA THR A 95 16.00 -13.01 4.13
C THR A 95 17.39 -12.66 4.68
N PRO A 96 18.29 -13.66 4.84
CA PRO A 96 19.63 -13.46 5.40
C PRO A 96 20.61 -12.74 4.43
N THR A 97 20.17 -12.31 3.25
CA THR A 97 21.09 -11.92 2.18
C THR A 97 21.15 -10.40 1.93
N SER A 98 20.21 -9.60 2.43
CA SER A 98 20.42 -8.15 2.40
C SER A 98 19.53 -7.39 3.38
N GLY A 99 20.16 -6.73 4.34
CA GLY A 99 19.50 -5.90 5.35
C GLY A 99 20.51 -5.30 6.32
N GLN A 100 20.10 -4.27 7.05
CA GLN A 100 20.93 -3.50 8.00
C GLN A 100 21.51 -4.35 9.15
N CYS A 101 21.12 -5.63 9.27
CA CYS A 101 21.65 -6.59 10.22
C CYS A 101 22.89 -7.35 9.70
N HIS A 102 23.24 -7.27 8.41
CA HIS A 102 24.40 -7.97 7.84
C HIS A 102 25.72 -7.58 8.54
N GLY A 103 25.86 -6.30 8.91
CA GLY A 103 27.01 -5.83 9.69
C GLY A 103 27.07 -6.44 11.10
N ALA A 104 25.93 -6.64 11.75
CA ALA A 104 25.86 -7.24 13.09
C ALA A 104 26.18 -8.74 13.07
N VAL A 105 25.82 -9.45 11.99
CA VAL A 105 26.15 -10.87 11.79
C VAL A 105 27.64 -11.08 11.52
N LEU A 106 28.29 -10.21 10.75
CA LEU A 106 29.75 -10.27 10.54
C LEU A 106 30.50 -10.07 11.86
N LEU A 107 30.10 -9.06 12.65
CA LEU A 107 30.66 -8.81 13.98
C LEU A 107 30.47 -10.01 14.92
N ALA A 108 29.30 -10.66 14.88
CA ALA A 108 29.05 -11.85 15.70
C ALA A 108 29.86 -13.08 15.26
N LEU A 109 30.14 -13.24 13.96
CA LEU A 109 31.00 -14.32 13.45
C LEU A 109 32.49 -14.09 13.75
N GLU A 110 32.93 -12.82 13.77
CA GLU A 110 34.30 -12.47 14.21
C GLU A 110 34.51 -12.70 15.72
N MET A 111 33.46 -12.56 16.53
CA MET A 111 33.48 -12.86 17.97
C MET A 111 33.62 -14.36 18.28
N VAL A 112 33.34 -15.26 17.33
CA VAL A 112 33.57 -16.72 17.49
C VAL A 112 34.99 -17.14 17.07
N LYS A 113 35.79 -16.24 16.48
CA LYS A 113 37.16 -16.55 16.01
C LYS A 113 38.25 -16.39 17.07
N LEU A 114 37.91 -15.86 18.25
CA LEU A 114 38.87 -15.60 19.30
C LEU A 114 38.34 -16.10 20.65
N GLU A 115 38.34 -17.41 20.86
CA GLU A 115 39.03 -17.96 22.03
C GLU A 115 39.75 -19.27 21.66
N PRO A 116 41.02 -19.41 22.06
CA PRO A 116 41.84 -20.59 21.81
C PRO A 116 41.44 -21.78 22.70
N HIS A 117 41.81 -22.96 22.21
CA HIS A 117 41.84 -24.23 22.92
C HIS A 117 42.59 -24.20 24.25
#